data_AF-A0A535KB10-F1
#
_entry.id   AF-A0A535KB10-F1
#
_cell.length_a   1.000
_cell.length_b   1.000
_cell.length_c   1.000
_cell.angle_alpha   90.00
_cell.angle_beta   90.00
_cell.angle_gamma   90.00
#
_symmetry.space_group_name_H-M   'P 1'
#
loop_
_entity.id
_entity.type
_entity.pdbx_description
1 polymer ?
#
loop_
_entity_poly.entity_id
_entity_poly.type
_entity_poly.pdbx_seq_one_letter_code
_entity_poly.pdbx_strand_id
1 'polypeptide(L)'
;LAYGMLHDRQAAEDAVQEAAIRAWRKLNNLRPGTEMRPWFLGIVANQCRTTMRGRWWSVLRLDAPPSSAGFGFEDQIATGEDLRVALRRLAPEHREVIVLHYYLDLPLDEVAAVAGIPVGTVKSRINR
;
A
#
# COMPACT_ATOMS: atom_id res chain seq x y z
N LEU A 1 -0.13 6.71 -0.96
CA LEU A 1 -0.20 5.24 -1.14
C LEU A 1 0.84 4.48 -0.32
N ALA A 2 2.13 4.49 -0.71
CA ALA A 2 3.16 3.63 -0.12
C ALA A 2 3.31 3.78 1.41
N TYR A 3 3.32 5.03 1.90
CA TYR A 3 3.37 5.30 3.34
C TYR A 3 2.15 4.71 4.09
N GLY A 4 0.95 4.87 3.54
CA GLY A 4 -0.28 4.31 4.11
C GLY A 4 -0.35 2.78 4.06
N MET A 5 0.38 2.14 3.15
CA MET A 5 0.44 0.67 3.04
C MET A 5 1.50 0.07 3.97
N LEU A 6 2.70 0.65 3.98
CA LEU A 6 3.89 0.08 4.62
C LEU A 6 4.13 0.57 6.05
N HIS A 7 3.60 1.74 6.43
CA HIS A 7 3.79 2.34 7.76
C HIS A 7 5.25 2.49 8.19
N ASP A 8 6.15 2.57 7.22
CA ASP A 8 7.58 2.72 7.39
C ASP A 8 8.05 3.70 6.31
N ARG A 9 8.67 4.80 6.74
CA ARG A 9 9.08 5.88 5.84
C ARG A 9 10.12 5.41 4.84
N GLN A 10 11.16 4.71 5.29
CA GLN A 10 12.26 4.26 4.43
C GLN A 10 11.75 3.24 3.42
N ALA A 11 10.99 2.25 3.89
CA ALA A 11 10.41 1.25 2.99
C ALA A 11 9.42 1.86 1.98
N ALA A 12 8.69 2.90 2.37
CA ALA A 12 7.81 3.63 1.46
C ALA A 12 8.59 4.41 0.40
N GLU A 13 9.67 5.09 0.77
CA GLU A 13 10.56 5.80 -0.15
C GLU A 13 11.20 4.83 -1.14
N ASP A 14 11.76 3.72 -0.67
CA ASP A 14 12.35 2.68 -1.52
C ASP A 14 11.32 2.07 -2.47
N ALA A 15 10.11 1.79 -1.99
CA ALA A 15 9.03 1.25 -2.82
C ALA A 15 8.62 2.23 -3.93
N VAL A 16 8.56 3.53 -3.65
CA VAL A 16 8.25 4.54 -4.65
C VAL A 16 9.39 4.70 -5.66
N GLN A 17 10.64 4.69 -5.21
CA GLN A 17 11.81 4.79 -6.10
C GLN A 17 11.87 3.60 -7.08
N GLU A 18 11.75 2.37 -6.58
CA GLU A 18 11.74 1.17 -7.43
C GLU A 18 10.52 1.18 -8.37
N ALA A 19 9.36 1.62 -7.90
CA ALA A 19 8.17 1.77 -8.73
C ALA A 19 8.38 2.81 -9.85
N ALA A 20 9.02 3.94 -9.56
CA ALA A 20 9.33 4.98 -10.55
C ALA A 20 10.27 4.46 -11.65
N ILE A 21 11.33 3.74 -11.28
CA ILE A 21 12.26 3.12 -12.25
C ILE A 21 11.54 2.07 -13.11
N ARG A 22 10.65 1.27 -12.51
CA ARG A 22 9.82 0.31 -13.27
C ARG A 22 8.83 1.00 -14.20
N ALA A 23 8.21 2.08 -13.75
CA ALA A 23 7.28 2.86 -14.56
C ALA A 23 8.00 3.46 -15.77
N TRP A 24 9.16 4.09 -15.56
CA TRP A 24 9.99 4.63 -16.64
C TRP A 24 10.31 3.59 -17.72
N ARG A 25 10.75 2.38 -17.31
CA ARG A 25 11.02 1.28 -18.25
C ARG A 25 9.80 0.77 -19.01
N LYS A 26 8.61 0.91 -18.42
CA LYS A 26 7.34 0.46 -19.02
C LYS A 26 6.61 1.56 -19.79
N LEU A 27 7.10 2.80 -19.73
CA LEU A 27 6.43 3.96 -20.31
C LEU A 27 6.19 3.79 -21.82
N ASN A 28 7.17 3.20 -22.54
CA ASN A 28 7.07 2.93 -23.98
C ASN A 28 6.04 1.83 -24.34
N ASN A 29 5.55 1.09 -23.36
CA ASN A 29 4.55 0.03 -23.54
C ASN A 29 3.14 0.47 -23.10
N LEU A 30 2.93 1.75 -22.77
CA LEU A 30 1.61 2.26 -22.43
C LEU A 30 0.69 2.19 -23.64
N ARG A 31 -0.50 1.62 -23.44
CA ARG A 31 -1.54 1.61 -24.47
C ARG A 31 -2.20 2.98 -24.55
N PRO A 32 -2.55 3.48 -25.75
CA PRO A 32 -3.36 4.68 -25.89
C PRO A 32 -4.65 4.56 -25.08
N GLY A 33 -5.04 5.65 -24.39
CA GLY A 33 -6.23 5.68 -23.53
C GLY A 33 -6.03 5.09 -22.12
N THR A 34 -4.80 4.74 -21.72
CA THR A 34 -4.51 4.33 -20.34
C THR A 34 -4.41 5.56 -19.43
N GLU A 35 -5.20 5.60 -18.37
CA GLU A 35 -5.08 6.61 -17.32
C GLU A 35 -3.76 6.45 -16.56
N MET A 36 -2.92 7.49 -16.60
CA MET A 36 -1.54 7.42 -16.09
C MET A 36 -1.49 7.25 -14.57
N ARG A 37 -2.41 7.90 -13.84
CA ARG A 37 -2.44 7.88 -12.37
C ARG A 37 -2.76 6.48 -11.80
N PRO A 38 -3.88 5.81 -12.17
CA PRO A 38 -4.15 4.43 -11.76
C PRO A 38 -3.06 3.46 -12.20
N TRP A 39 -2.54 3.62 -13.42
CA TRP A 39 -1.47 2.77 -13.92
C TRP A 39 -0.21 2.83 -13.04
N PHE A 40 0.24 4.05 -12.70
CA PHE A 40 1.41 4.23 -11.84
C PHE A 40 1.15 3.75 -10.41
N LEU A 41 -0.02 4.06 -9.84
CA LEU A 41 -0.41 3.59 -8.51
C LEU A 41 -0.49 2.06 -8.44
N GLY A 42 -0.87 1.38 -9.52
CA GLY A 42 -0.77 -0.08 -9.64
C GLY A 42 0.65 -0.61 -9.51
N ILE A 43 1.64 0.08 -10.07
CA ILE A 43 3.05 -0.28 -9.94
C ILE A 43 3.52 -0.08 -8.50
N VAL A 44 3.18 1.05 -7.88
CA VAL A 44 3.51 1.34 -6.47
C VAL A 44 2.87 0.33 -5.52
N ALA A 45 1.58 0.01 -5.71
CA ALA A 45 0.85 -0.99 -4.93
C ALA A 45 1.52 -2.37 -5.01
N ASN A 46 1.89 -2.81 -6.22
CA ASN A 46 2.61 -4.06 -6.43
C ASN A 46 3.96 -4.09 -5.71
N GLN A 47 4.70 -2.98 -5.72
CA GLN A 47 5.96 -2.88 -4.99
C GLN A 47 5.73 -2.97 -3.47
N CYS A 48 4.72 -2.29 -2.95
CA CYS A 48 4.35 -2.37 -1.54
C CYS A 48 3.99 -3.80 -1.11
N ARG A 49 3.18 -4.52 -1.90
CA ARG A 49 2.84 -5.94 -1.63
C ARG A 49 4.09 -6.83 -1.63
N THR A 50 5.04 -6.56 -2.52
CA THR A 50 6.30 -7.30 -2.61
C THR A 50 7.17 -7.05 -1.38
N THR A 51 7.29 -5.80 -0.93
CA THR A 51 8.00 -5.43 0.31
C THR A 51 7.36 -6.10 1.54
N MET A 52 6.03 -6.10 1.65
CA MET A 52 5.33 -6.78 2.76
C MET A 52 5.58 -8.29 2.77
N ARG A 53 5.52 -8.96 1.60
CA ARG A 53 5.84 -10.39 1.47
C ARG A 53 7.29 -10.69 1.85
N GLY A 54 8.24 -9.85 1.44
CA GLY A 54 9.65 -9.99 1.81
C GLY A 54 9.88 -9.95 3.32
N ARG A 55 9.21 -9.02 4.03
CA ARG A 55 9.27 -8.91 5.49
C ARG A 55 8.71 -10.15 6.20
N TRP A 56 7.60 -10.72 5.70
CA TRP A 56 7.06 -11.96 6.24
C TRP A 56 8.08 -13.11 6.18
N TRP A 57 8.74 -13.27 5.03
CA TRP A 57 9.75 -14.33 4.86
C TRP A 57 11.03 -14.10 5.67
N SER A 58 11.43 -12.86 5.93
CA SER A 58 12.57 -12.59 6.82
C SER A 58 12.26 -12.93 8.28
N VAL A 59 11.02 -12.72 8.73
CA VAL A 59 10.58 -13.13 10.07
C VAL A 59 10.51 -14.64 10.19
N LEU A 60 10.06 -15.36 9.16
CA LEU A 60 9.99 -16.83 9.20
C LEU A 60 11.36 -17.54 9.18
N ARG A 61 12.40 -16.87 8.65
CA ARG A 61 13.76 -17.43 8.53
C ARG A 61 14.62 -17.23 9.78
N LEU A 62 14.21 -16.34 10.66
CA LEU A 62 14.81 -16.18 11.97
C LEU A 62 13.86 -16.86 12.95
N ASP A 63 14.33 -17.82 13.76
CA ASP A 63 13.61 -18.26 14.99
C ASP A 63 13.54 -17.12 16.04
N ALA A 64 13.46 -15.87 15.58
CA ALA A 64 13.24 -14.73 16.41
C ALA A 64 11.72 -14.65 16.66
N PRO A 65 11.26 -14.55 17.92
CA PRO A 65 9.89 -14.11 18.18
C PRO A 65 9.67 -12.82 17.39
N PRO A 66 8.46 -12.55 16.88
CA PRO A 66 8.20 -11.37 16.08
C PRO A 66 8.70 -10.17 16.88
N SER A 67 9.85 -9.62 16.47
CA SER A 67 10.35 -8.42 17.08
C SER A 67 9.36 -7.37 16.63
N SER A 68 8.56 -6.90 17.58
CA SER A 68 7.92 -5.60 17.55
C SER A 68 9.03 -4.56 17.48
N ALA A 69 9.73 -4.49 16.35
CA ALA A 69 10.73 -3.50 16.05
C ALA A 69 9.97 -2.18 15.85
N GLY A 70 9.79 -1.45 16.95
CA GLY A 70 9.14 -0.15 17.01
C GLY A 70 8.15 0.03 18.16
N PHE A 71 8.49 -0.34 19.39
CA PHE A 71 7.93 0.33 20.57
C PHE A 71 8.52 1.75 20.62
N GLY A 72 7.79 2.71 20.08
CA GLY A 72 7.97 4.14 20.32
C GLY A 72 6.68 4.67 20.90
N PHE A 73 6.56 4.61 22.22
CA PHE A 73 5.46 5.19 22.98
C PHE A 73 5.89 6.61 23.34
N GLU A 74 5.81 7.54 22.40
CA GLU A 74 6.01 8.97 22.69
C GLU A 74 4.99 9.83 21.92
N ASP A 75 4.15 10.45 22.75
CA ASP A 75 3.37 11.66 22.63
C ASP A 75 2.15 11.81 21.71
N GLN A 76 1.08 12.18 22.39
CA GLN A 76 -0.24 12.61 21.95
C GLN A 76 -0.14 13.81 20.99
N ILE A 77 -0.54 13.60 19.73
CA ILE A 77 -1.15 14.66 18.90
C ILE A 77 -2.40 14.08 18.25
N ALA A 78 -3.54 14.49 18.80
CA ALA A 78 -4.86 13.89 18.63
C ALA A 78 -5.52 14.27 17.29
N THR A 79 -5.22 13.53 16.22
CA THR A 79 -6.18 13.14 15.15
C THR A 79 -5.52 12.21 14.12
N GLY A 80 -4.24 12.47 13.79
CA GLY A 80 -3.52 11.74 12.75
C GLY A 80 -2.93 10.40 13.19
N GLU A 81 -2.51 10.28 14.46
CA GLU A 81 -1.88 9.06 14.96
C GLU A 81 -2.91 7.93 15.16
N ASP A 82 -4.13 8.25 15.60
CA ASP A 82 -5.22 7.28 15.73
C ASP A 82 -5.56 6.59 14.41
N LEU A 83 -5.58 7.36 13.32
CA LEU A 83 -5.89 6.83 12.01
C LEU A 83 -4.75 5.95 11.46
N ARG A 84 -3.48 6.32 11.71
CA ARG A 84 -2.34 5.45 11.36
C ARG A 84 -2.37 4.15 12.15
N VAL A 85 -2.62 4.22 13.46
CA VAL A 85 -2.77 3.05 14.33
C VAL A 85 -3.94 2.17 13.83
N ALA A 86 -5.08 2.77 13.49
CA ALA A 86 -6.23 2.06 12.97
C ALA A 86 -5.92 1.36 11.63
N LEU A 87 -5.28 2.05 10.69
CA LEU A 87 -4.85 1.46 9.42
C LEU A 87 -3.85 0.31 9.63
N ARG A 88 -2.94 0.41 10.60
CA ARG A 88 -1.99 -0.68 10.95
C ARG A 88 -2.69 -1.94 11.41
N ARG A 89 -3.87 -1.84 12.03
CA ARG A 89 -4.66 -3.00 12.51
C ARG A 89 -5.42 -3.70 11.39
N LEU A 90 -5.67 -3.03 10.27
CA LEU A 90 -6.32 -3.65 9.11
C LEU A 90 -5.37 -4.65 8.44
N ALA A 91 -5.94 -5.77 7.99
CA ALA A 91 -5.22 -6.68 7.10
C ALA A 91 -4.83 -5.96 5.80
N PRO A 92 -3.68 -6.32 5.18
CA PRO A 92 -3.12 -5.56 4.04
C PRO A 92 -4.11 -5.31 2.90
N GLU A 93 -4.98 -6.29 2.63
CA GLU A 93 -5.97 -6.25 1.56
C GLU A 93 -7.09 -5.23 1.80
N HIS A 94 -7.48 -5.02 3.06
CA HIS A 94 -8.47 -4.00 3.46
C HIS A 94 -7.82 -2.63 3.52
N ARG A 95 -6.62 -2.54 4.13
CA ARG A 95 -5.85 -1.30 4.20
C ARG A 95 -5.62 -0.69 2.82
N GLU A 96 -5.26 -1.52 1.84
CA GLU A 96 -5.01 -1.09 0.47
C GLU A 96 -6.22 -0.38 -0.14
N VAL A 97 -7.42 -1.00 -0.09
CA VAL A 97 -8.62 -0.39 -0.69
C VAL A 97 -9.05 0.88 0.05
N ILE A 98 -8.88 0.93 1.37
CA ILE A 98 -9.17 2.13 2.17
C ILE A 98 -8.24 3.28 1.79
N VAL A 99 -6.94 3.02 1.68
CA VAL A 99 -5.96 4.05 1.28
C VAL A 99 -6.17 4.51 -0.16
N LEU A 100 -6.53 3.61 -1.07
CA LEU A 100 -6.79 4.00 -2.46
C LEU A 100 -8.08 4.84 -2.57
N HIS A 101 -9.15 4.45 -1.90
CA HIS A 101 -10.44 5.13 -2.03
C HIS A 101 -10.51 6.43 -1.21
N TYR A 102 -10.21 6.37 0.10
CA TYR A 102 -10.45 7.49 1.01
C TYR A 102 -9.28 8.46 1.16
N TYR A 103 -8.05 8.02 0.87
CA TYR A 103 -6.87 8.89 0.99
C TYR A 103 -6.40 9.47 -0.33
N LEU A 104 -6.66 8.77 -1.43
CA LEU A 104 -6.28 9.22 -2.77
C LEU A 104 -7.49 9.63 -3.59
N ASP A 105 -8.69 9.59 -3.01
CA ASP A 105 -9.95 9.96 -3.66
C ASP A 105 -10.16 9.28 -5.01
N LEU A 106 -9.75 8.00 -5.10
CA LEU A 106 -9.94 7.24 -6.34
C LEU A 106 -11.36 6.68 -6.40
N PRO A 107 -12.03 6.74 -7.57
CA PRO A 107 -13.29 6.06 -7.77
C PRO A 107 -13.10 4.53 -7.73
N LEU A 108 -14.17 3.80 -7.42
CA LEU A 108 -14.09 2.36 -7.10
C LEU A 108 -13.56 1.49 -8.25
N ASP A 109 -13.77 1.91 -9.49
CA ASP A 109 -13.23 1.30 -10.71
C ASP A 109 -11.71 1.50 -10.84
N GLU A 110 -11.19 2.68 -10.52
CA GLU A 110 -9.75 2.92 -10.46
C GLU A 110 -9.11 2.14 -9.30
N VAL A 111 -9.77 2.10 -8.13
CA VAL A 111 -9.32 1.26 -7.00
C VAL A 111 -9.22 -0.20 -7.42
N ALA A 112 -10.23 -0.71 -8.13
CA ALA A 112 -10.25 -2.08 -8.65
C ALA A 112 -9.10 -2.32 -9.65
N ALA A 113 -8.84 -1.38 -10.55
CA ALA A 113 -7.74 -1.45 -11.51
C ALA A 113 -6.37 -1.48 -10.83
N VAL A 114 -6.15 -0.61 -9.83
CA VAL A 114 -4.91 -0.57 -9.03
C VAL A 114 -4.74 -1.84 -8.18
N ALA A 115 -5.83 -2.29 -7.57
CA ALA A 115 -5.84 -3.43 -6.67
C ALA A 115 -5.79 -4.79 -7.41
N GLY A 116 -6.14 -4.82 -8.70
CA GLY A 116 -6.18 -6.04 -9.51
C GLY A 116 -7.32 -6.99 -9.11
N ILE A 117 -8.44 -6.45 -8.60
CA ILE A 117 -9.60 -7.21 -8.11
C ILE A 117 -10.92 -6.65 -8.67
N PRO A 118 -12.02 -7.42 -8.69
CA PRO A 118 -13.32 -6.91 -9.12
C PRO A 118 -13.84 -5.75 -8.25
N VAL A 119 -14.57 -4.80 -8.83
CA VAL A 119 -15.20 -3.67 -8.11
C VAL A 119 -16.11 -4.15 -6.97
N GLY A 120 -16.82 -5.28 -7.16
CA GLY A 120 -17.63 -5.89 -6.09
C GLY A 120 -16.79 -6.31 -4.87
N THR A 121 -15.57 -6.80 -5.10
CA THR A 121 -14.61 -7.15 -4.04
C THR A 121 -14.09 -5.91 -3.33
N VAL A 122 -13.86 -4.81 -4.06
CA VAL A 122 -13.48 -3.52 -3.46
C VAL A 122 -14.56 -3.05 -2.47
N LYS A 123 -15.83 -3.05 -2.90
CA LYS A 123 -16.97 -2.66 -2.04
C LYS A 123 -17.06 -3.52 -0.78
N SER A 124 -16.93 -4.83 -0.92
CA SER A 124 -16.92 -5.77 0.21
C SER A 124 -15.78 -5.52 1.19
N ARG A 125 -14.58 -5.18 0.69
CA ARG A 125 -13.40 -4.90 1.53
C ARG A 125 -13.46 -3.53 2.23
N ILE A 126 -14.18 -2.56 1.68
CA ILE A 126 -14.40 -1.25 2.31
C ILE A 126 -15.42 -1.36 3.46
N ASN A 127 -16.44 -2.21 3.32
CA ASN A 127 -17.56 -2.30 4.26
C ASN A 127 -17.36 -3.34 5.39
N ARG A 128 -16.14 -3.86 5.56
CA ARG A 128 -15.75 -4.86 6.57
C ARG A 128 -14.68 -4.27 7.47
#